data_AF-A0A8S3V9J0-F1
#
_entry.id   AF-A0A8S3V9J0-F1
#
_cell.length_a   1.000
_cell.length_b   1.000
_cell.length_c   1.000
_cell.angle_alpha   90.00
_cell.angle_beta   90.00
_cell.angle_gamma   90.00
#
_symmetry.space_group_name_H-M   'P 1'
#
loop_
_entity.id
_entity.type
_entity.pdbx_description
1 polymer ?
#
loop_
_entity_poly.entity_id
_entity_poly.type
_entity_poly.pdbx_seq_one_letter_code
_entity_poly.pdbx_strand_id
1 'polypeptide(L)'
;MVSGEIGFGCTLNRMETNTWLHQEDERCRTEPREHLLDLETLWSDFKYGLSYAVRNIEPQGGWFSALASMVGNMFVADEKQIAAVRSNDSILLALYEAIHLNRNFITALTHTHTPSTPATPPSSPVLSPGNPLLNQVPKTDPALLEPTCQPTNLLVTFLEYSSVVLQDTKDETQHNNAKLCLIILTCISEDQYANSLMHDINMNFRVPLHRMVWKMKVEKDISSRPLVCAVLDLMVEFIMSHMMKTFPLELYLKCLGITHRVLCYQKKCRVRIQYPWKELWTALINLLKFILSNEGSLVKRQNNIFHLSSKIMNIFNTFITYGDTFLPNPNSYDELYYEIIRMHQVFDNIYSMALRYTTNDGESKDSAARLTNHLVNIRAIVNHFTPKVDAWSAAKQLSSLTEEQVLEVVRANYDTLTLKLQDNLDQFDRYSEKPREMGYFTQLVRSITVEVCQKIVVAKMLAKFPFKDPVVCGLAFLNPSTRGDLPSSSVTVVARRFPSVVPEHLLQQLEEEFTTYQVISASELPTYTPESTRVDQYWGQMSKMTNRITVTPIKVSSPI
;
A
#
# COMPACT_ATOMS: atom_id res chain seq x y z
N MET A 1 20.49 -52.53 11.21
CA MET A 1 20.02 -51.55 10.19
C MET A 1 18.62 -51.14 10.56
N VAL A 2 18.49 -50.07 11.33
CA VAL A 2 17.22 -49.46 11.72
C VAL A 2 17.38 -47.98 11.38
N SER A 3 16.65 -47.52 10.37
CA SER A 3 16.47 -46.11 10.06
C SER A 3 15.03 -45.77 10.41
N GLY A 4 14.82 -45.02 11.49
CA GLY A 4 13.53 -44.48 11.88
C GLY A 4 13.50 -42.98 11.60
N GLU A 5 12.72 -42.59 10.60
CA GLU A 5 12.31 -41.20 10.38
C GLU A 5 11.17 -40.87 11.36
N ILE A 6 11.36 -39.83 12.18
CA ILE A 6 10.33 -39.29 13.06
C ILE A 6 9.65 -38.15 12.32
N GLY A 7 8.48 -38.42 11.74
CA GLY A 7 7.57 -37.41 11.21
C GLY A 7 6.76 -36.75 12.32
N PHE A 8 6.86 -35.43 12.47
CA PHE A 8 5.91 -34.64 13.26
C PHE A 8 4.76 -34.17 12.36
N GLY A 9 3.69 -34.95 12.30
CA GLY A 9 2.40 -34.52 11.78
C GLY A 9 1.64 -33.74 12.86
N CYS A 10 1.32 -32.47 12.60
CA CYS A 10 0.45 -31.67 13.46
C CYS A 10 -0.94 -31.59 12.81
N THR A 11 -1.76 -32.62 13.04
CA THR A 11 -3.20 -32.59 12.77
C THR A 11 -3.89 -31.87 13.92
N LEU A 12 -4.14 -30.57 13.78
CA LEU A 12 -5.03 -29.84 14.68
C LEU A 12 -6.48 -30.17 14.30
N ASN A 13 -7.22 -30.80 15.20
CA ASN A 13 -8.58 -31.28 14.96
C ASN A 13 -9.58 -30.11 14.86
N ARG A 14 -10.35 -30.08 13.77
CA ARG A 14 -11.38 -29.06 13.42
C ARG A 14 -12.51 -28.90 14.46
N MET A 15 -12.59 -29.77 15.47
CA MET A 15 -13.58 -29.68 16.54
C MET A 15 -13.16 -28.75 17.67
N GLU A 16 -11.86 -28.64 17.98
CA GLU A 16 -11.39 -27.84 19.13
C GLU A 16 -11.45 -26.32 18.85
N THR A 17 -11.23 -25.92 17.61
CA THR A 17 -11.37 -24.52 17.15
C THR A 17 -12.81 -24.01 17.20
N ASN A 18 -13.80 -24.87 16.97
CA ASN A 18 -15.22 -24.47 17.03
C ASN A 18 -15.71 -24.28 18.47
N THR A 19 -15.19 -25.04 19.44
CA THR A 19 -15.49 -24.85 20.87
C THR A 19 -14.87 -23.58 21.43
N TRP A 20 -13.68 -23.19 20.96
CA TRP A 20 -13.03 -21.93 21.35
C TRP A 20 -13.82 -20.73 20.82
N LEU A 21 -14.17 -20.73 19.52
CA LEU A 21 -15.00 -19.69 18.90
C LEU A 21 -16.39 -19.54 19.53
N HIS A 22 -17.02 -20.64 19.99
CA HIS A 22 -18.31 -20.57 20.71
C HIS A 22 -18.17 -19.97 22.12
N GLN A 23 -17.05 -20.22 22.81
CA GLN A 23 -16.76 -19.63 24.12
C GLN A 23 -16.36 -18.15 24.04
N GLU A 24 -15.74 -17.70 22.94
CA GLU A 24 -15.57 -16.27 22.67
C GLU A 24 -16.90 -15.59 22.31
N ASP A 25 -17.77 -16.22 21.52
CA ASP A 25 -19.06 -15.66 21.09
C ASP A 25 -20.05 -15.45 22.27
N GLU A 26 -20.01 -16.32 23.29
CA GLU A 26 -20.76 -16.12 24.53
C GLU A 26 -20.18 -14.99 25.41
N ARG A 27 -18.87 -14.75 25.35
CA ARG A 27 -18.19 -13.67 26.09
C ARG A 27 -18.42 -12.29 25.45
N CYS A 28 -18.48 -12.23 24.12
CA CYS A 28 -18.80 -11.02 23.34
C CYS A 28 -20.24 -10.49 23.55
N ARG A 29 -21.17 -11.30 24.07
CA ARG A 29 -22.56 -10.85 24.31
C ARG A 29 -22.75 -10.08 25.61
N THR A 30 -21.82 -10.18 26.57
CA THR A 30 -22.02 -9.69 27.94
C THR A 30 -21.42 -8.32 28.24
N GLU A 31 -20.44 -7.81 27.47
CA GLU A 31 -19.74 -6.55 27.81
C GLU A 31 -19.40 -5.66 26.59
N PRO A 32 -20.31 -4.77 26.15
CA PRO A 32 -20.10 -3.94 24.95
C PRO A 32 -19.09 -2.78 25.11
N ARG A 33 -18.56 -2.52 26.33
CA ARG A 33 -17.70 -1.35 26.60
C ARG A 33 -16.19 -1.63 26.47
N GLU A 34 -15.73 -2.88 26.55
CA GLU A 34 -14.30 -3.19 26.45
C GLU A 34 -13.80 -3.26 24.98
N HIS A 35 -14.67 -3.58 24.02
CA HIS A 35 -14.30 -3.66 22.59
C HIS A 35 -13.93 -2.32 21.92
N LEU A 36 -14.37 -1.18 22.48
CA LEU A 36 -13.96 0.15 22.00
C LEU A 36 -12.49 0.44 22.34
N LEU A 37 -11.99 -0.08 23.47
CA LEU A 37 -10.59 0.05 23.89
C LEU A 37 -9.67 -0.85 23.06
N ASP A 38 -10.10 -2.06 22.70
CA ASP A 38 -9.33 -2.93 21.80
C ASP A 38 -9.22 -2.36 20.37
N LEU A 39 -10.26 -1.66 19.89
CA LEU A 39 -10.24 -0.94 18.61
C LEU A 39 -9.31 0.27 18.63
N GLU A 40 -9.30 1.06 19.71
CA GLU A 40 -8.33 2.16 19.89
C GLU A 40 -6.89 1.65 19.96
N THR A 41 -6.66 0.47 20.53
CA THR A 41 -5.33 -0.15 20.66
C THR A 41 -4.84 -0.71 19.32
N LEU A 42 -5.69 -1.47 18.60
CA LEU A 42 -5.44 -1.90 17.21
C LEU A 42 -5.17 -0.72 16.27
N TRP A 43 -5.82 0.42 16.53
CA TRP A 43 -5.69 1.62 15.73
C TRP A 43 -4.53 2.52 16.13
N SER A 44 -4.12 2.49 17.40
CA SER A 44 -2.85 3.03 17.84
C SER A 44 -1.72 2.36 17.07
N ASP A 45 -1.74 1.03 16.92
CA ASP A 45 -0.77 0.29 16.12
C ASP A 45 -0.83 0.66 14.61
N PHE A 46 -2.04 0.92 14.07
CA PHE A 46 -2.23 1.42 12.71
C PHE A 46 -1.65 2.83 12.50
N LYS A 47 -1.94 3.78 13.41
CA LYS A 47 -1.36 5.13 13.44
C LYS A 47 0.14 5.11 13.71
N TYR A 48 0.64 4.17 14.50
CA TYR A 48 2.07 4.00 14.77
C TYR A 48 2.80 3.49 13.53
N GLY A 49 2.21 2.55 12.78
CA GLY A 49 2.70 2.11 11.47
C GLY A 49 2.77 3.25 10.45
N LEU A 50 1.75 4.13 10.43
CA LEU A 50 1.70 5.33 9.60
C LEU A 50 2.73 6.38 10.04
N SER A 51 2.88 6.64 11.35
CA SER A 51 3.84 7.60 11.89
C SER A 51 5.30 7.15 11.71
N TYR A 52 5.56 5.83 11.70
CA TYR A 52 6.87 5.27 11.38
C TYR A 52 7.20 5.42 9.89
N ALA A 53 6.19 5.41 9.01
CA ALA A 53 6.35 5.62 7.58
C ALA A 53 6.59 7.10 7.22
N VAL A 54 5.90 8.05 7.88
CA VAL A 54 6.02 9.50 7.63
C VAL A 54 7.35 10.07 8.12
N ARG A 55 7.94 9.52 9.19
CA ARG A 55 9.23 10.00 9.75
C ARG A 55 10.46 9.78 8.85
N ASN A 56 10.33 9.10 7.72
CA ASN A 56 11.42 8.91 6.75
C ASN A 56 11.42 9.96 5.62
N ILE A 57 10.63 11.02 5.72
CA ILE A 57 10.59 12.13 4.76
C ILE A 57 11.05 13.42 5.46
N GLU A 58 12.34 13.51 5.78
CA GLU A 58 13.08 14.78 5.76
C GLU A 58 14.59 14.50 5.75
N PRO A 59 15.37 15.10 4.85
CA PRO A 59 16.80 14.88 4.78
C PRO A 59 17.51 15.80 5.77
N GLN A 60 18.05 15.21 6.84
CA GLN A 60 19.22 15.77 7.52
C GLN A 60 20.31 14.69 7.55
N GLY A 61 21.25 14.77 6.61
CA GLY A 61 22.56 14.11 6.74
C GLY A 61 23.40 14.83 7.80
N GLY A 62 24.35 14.22 8.51
CA GLY A 62 24.88 12.84 8.55
C GLY A 62 25.67 12.69 9.86
N TRP A 63 26.46 11.65 10.16
CA TRP A 63 27.13 10.67 9.30
C TRP A 63 27.86 9.57 10.12
N PHE A 64 27.28 8.97 11.19
CA PHE A 64 27.86 7.72 11.75
C PHE A 64 26.88 6.66 12.31
N SER A 65 25.60 6.95 12.61
CA SER A 65 24.62 5.89 12.95
C SER A 65 24.07 5.14 11.73
N ALA A 66 24.26 5.72 10.54
CA ALA A 66 24.00 5.11 9.24
C ALA A 66 24.97 3.96 8.89
N LEU A 67 26.02 3.70 9.67
CA LEU A 67 27.03 2.67 9.35
C LEU A 67 26.83 1.32 10.09
N ALA A 68 26.18 1.27 11.25
CA ALA A 68 26.02 0.02 12.02
C ALA A 68 24.77 -0.81 11.65
N SER A 69 23.73 -0.16 11.10
CA SER A 69 22.57 -0.84 10.51
C SER A 69 22.83 -1.32 9.06
N MET A 70 24.04 -1.05 8.54
CA MET A 70 24.39 -1.13 7.12
C MET A 70 25.00 -2.46 6.66
N VAL A 71 25.17 -3.47 7.53
CA VAL A 71 25.88 -4.73 7.15
C VAL A 71 24.96 -5.96 7.09
N GLY A 72 23.70 -5.88 7.53
CA GLY A 72 22.76 -7.01 7.48
C GLY A 72 21.94 -7.16 6.19
N ASN A 73 21.97 -6.17 5.29
CA ASN A 73 21.18 -6.18 4.05
C ASN A 73 22.02 -6.37 2.77
N MET A 74 23.28 -6.79 2.87
CA MET A 74 24.15 -6.94 1.70
C MET A 74 24.03 -8.35 1.05
N PHE A 75 22.84 -8.68 0.54
CA PHE A 75 22.67 -9.63 -0.56
C PHE A 75 21.63 -9.08 -1.56
N VAL A 76 22.06 -8.07 -2.35
CA VAL A 76 21.63 -7.71 -3.73
C VAL A 76 20.15 -7.26 -3.90
N ALA A 77 19.73 -6.21 -4.61
CA ALA A 77 20.33 -5.28 -5.59
C ALA A 77 19.67 -3.88 -5.48
N ASP A 78 20.35 -2.87 -6.02
CA ASP A 78 19.90 -1.49 -6.23
C ASP A 78 18.50 -1.38 -6.88
N GLU A 79 17.60 -0.63 -6.24
CA GLU A 79 16.70 0.31 -6.93
C GLU A 79 16.09 1.31 -5.93
N LYS A 80 15.94 2.56 -6.37
CA LYS A 80 15.54 3.76 -5.60
C LYS A 80 14.50 3.52 -4.50
N GLN A 81 14.89 3.81 -3.25
CA GLN A 81 14.03 3.80 -2.07
C GLN A 81 12.89 4.83 -2.17
N ILE A 82 11.69 4.34 -2.49
CA ILE A 82 10.49 4.73 -1.75
C ILE A 82 10.40 3.68 -0.64
N ALA A 83 10.42 4.09 0.63
CA ALA A 83 10.33 3.15 1.74
C ALA A 83 9.04 2.32 1.60
N ALA A 84 9.17 1.04 1.27
CA ALA A 84 8.05 0.11 1.16
C ALA A 84 7.33 0.07 2.51
N VAL A 85 6.12 0.66 2.58
CA VAL A 85 5.27 0.54 3.76
C VAL A 85 4.92 -0.92 3.93
N ARG A 86 5.44 -1.54 5.00
CA ARG A 86 5.10 -2.91 5.37
C ARG A 86 3.67 -2.91 5.90
N SER A 87 2.74 -3.10 4.98
CA SER A 87 1.32 -3.23 5.27
C SER A 87 1.09 -4.39 6.23
N ASN A 88 0.27 -4.18 7.26
CA ASN A 88 -0.09 -5.25 8.19
C ASN A 88 -1.32 -5.98 7.64
N ASP A 89 -1.06 -6.99 6.81
CA ASP A 89 -2.06 -7.82 6.13
C ASP A 89 -3.15 -8.33 7.08
N SER A 90 -2.80 -8.61 8.34
CA SER A 90 -3.75 -9.08 9.37
C SER A 90 -4.77 -8.02 9.80
N ILE A 91 -4.33 -6.76 9.93
CA ILE A 91 -5.22 -5.65 10.30
C ILE A 91 -6.14 -5.30 9.12
N LEU A 92 -5.61 -5.30 7.90
CA LEU A 92 -6.44 -5.07 6.71
C LEU A 92 -7.48 -6.16 6.50
N LEU A 93 -7.10 -7.42 6.74
CA LEU A 93 -8.05 -8.52 6.68
C LEU A 93 -9.12 -8.39 7.76
N ALA A 94 -8.76 -8.03 8.99
CA ALA A 94 -9.72 -7.78 10.06
C ALA A 94 -10.68 -6.62 9.72
N LEU A 95 -10.17 -5.54 9.13
CA LEU A 95 -10.98 -4.42 8.65
C LEU A 95 -11.94 -4.83 7.54
N TYR A 96 -11.47 -5.65 6.58
CA TYR A 96 -12.32 -6.24 5.55
C TYR A 96 -13.46 -7.05 6.16
N GLU A 97 -13.17 -7.98 7.07
CA GLU A 97 -14.18 -8.81 7.73
C GLU A 97 -15.20 -7.95 8.50
N ALA A 98 -14.72 -6.95 9.25
CA ALA A 98 -15.59 -6.03 9.99
C ALA A 98 -16.56 -5.27 9.07
N ILE A 99 -16.06 -4.76 7.93
CA ILE A 99 -16.89 -4.03 6.96
C ILE A 99 -17.81 -4.96 6.18
N HIS A 100 -17.32 -6.13 5.77
CA HIS A 100 -18.06 -7.07 4.93
C HIS A 100 -19.17 -7.79 5.69
N LEU A 101 -18.90 -8.22 6.93
CA LEU A 101 -19.83 -9.01 7.73
C LEU A 101 -20.75 -8.16 8.62
N ASN A 102 -20.32 -6.96 9.04
CA ASN A 102 -21.06 -6.13 9.98
C ASN A 102 -21.44 -4.76 9.41
N ARG A 103 -22.68 -4.65 8.92
CA ARG A 103 -23.23 -3.38 8.41
C ARG A 103 -23.24 -2.25 9.45
N ASN A 104 -23.34 -2.57 10.75
CA ASN A 104 -23.32 -1.56 11.80
C ASN A 104 -21.91 -0.96 11.99
N PHE A 105 -20.85 -1.69 11.61
CA PHE A 105 -19.48 -1.19 11.72
C PHE A 105 -19.23 0.04 10.85
N ILE A 106 -20.00 0.24 9.77
CA ILE A 106 -19.91 1.46 8.97
C ILE A 106 -20.20 2.71 9.82
N THR A 107 -21.09 2.62 10.81
CA THR A 107 -21.36 3.75 11.72
C THR A 107 -20.12 4.11 12.54
N ALA A 108 -19.36 3.11 13.02
CA ALA A 108 -18.08 3.32 13.69
C ALA A 108 -17.00 3.86 12.73
N LEU A 109 -16.93 3.33 11.49
CA LEU A 109 -15.99 3.79 10.46
C LEU A 109 -16.12 5.29 10.16
N THR A 110 -17.36 5.77 10.23
CA THR A 110 -17.76 7.13 9.88
C THR A 110 -17.91 8.07 11.08
N HIS A 111 -17.74 7.55 12.31
CA HIS A 111 -17.88 8.32 13.53
C HIS A 111 -16.80 9.41 13.63
N THR A 112 -17.23 10.66 13.57
CA THR A 112 -16.36 11.83 13.60
C THR A 112 -15.85 12.08 15.02
N HIS A 113 -14.55 12.30 15.15
CA HIS A 113 -13.91 12.77 16.38
C HIS A 113 -12.95 13.93 16.07
N THR A 114 -12.79 14.81 17.04
CA THR A 114 -11.81 15.91 16.98
C THR A 114 -10.64 15.51 17.87
N PRO A 115 -9.38 15.44 17.36
CA PRO A 115 -8.26 15.02 18.19
C PRO A 115 -8.00 16.06 19.29
N SER A 116 -8.26 15.70 20.55
CA SER A 116 -7.97 16.54 21.71
C SER A 116 -6.46 16.57 22.00
N THR A 117 -5.87 17.75 22.02
CA THR A 117 -4.50 17.99 22.51
C THR A 117 -4.37 17.45 23.95
N PRO A 118 -3.27 16.77 24.34
CA PRO A 118 -3.07 16.38 25.73
C PRO A 118 -2.99 17.64 26.60
N ALA A 119 -4.03 17.89 27.39
CA ALA A 119 -4.05 18.97 28.35
C ALA A 119 -3.05 18.65 29.48
N THR A 120 -1.95 19.41 29.54
CA THR A 120 -1.20 19.60 30.78
C THR A 120 -2.17 20.15 31.85
N PRO A 121 -2.11 19.68 33.10
CA PRO A 121 -3.02 20.14 34.15
C PRO A 121 -2.80 21.64 34.42
N PRO A 122 -3.86 22.41 34.73
CA PRO A 122 -3.71 23.84 34.97
C PRO A 122 -2.99 24.08 36.30
N SER A 123 -1.77 24.58 36.23
CA SER A 123 -1.08 25.16 37.40
C SER A 123 -1.85 26.40 37.85
N SER A 124 -2.35 26.40 39.08
CA SER A 124 -3.06 27.52 39.70
C SER A 124 -2.17 28.78 39.76
N PRO A 125 -2.73 30.00 39.60
CA PRO A 125 -1.93 31.22 39.60
C PRO A 125 -1.60 31.62 41.05
N VAL A 126 -0.30 31.70 41.37
CA VAL A 126 0.20 32.40 42.56
C VAL A 126 0.39 33.87 42.20
N LEU A 127 -0.38 34.74 42.87
CA LEU A 127 -0.27 36.19 42.83
C LEU A 127 0.98 36.65 43.61
N SER A 128 1.90 37.34 42.93
CA SER A 128 2.91 38.20 43.56
C SER A 128 3.00 39.53 42.79
N PRO A 129 2.93 40.69 43.47
CA PRO A 129 2.97 42.00 42.82
C PRO A 129 4.39 42.60 42.80
N GLY A 130 4.75 43.29 41.71
CA GLY A 130 5.74 44.38 41.74
C GLY A 130 6.88 44.31 40.71
N ASN A 131 6.69 44.95 39.55
CA ASN A 131 7.48 46.12 39.10
C ASN A 131 7.23 46.40 37.60
N PRO A 132 6.94 47.66 37.21
CA PRO A 132 6.89 48.05 35.81
C PRO A 132 8.30 48.47 35.36
N LEU A 133 8.75 48.03 34.19
CA LEU A 133 9.56 48.83 33.25
C LEU A 133 10.04 47.97 32.05
N LEU A 134 9.89 48.57 30.87
CA LEU A 134 10.55 48.30 29.57
C LEU A 134 9.86 47.36 28.56
N ASN A 135 9.07 48.03 27.72
CA ASN A 135 8.92 47.87 26.27
C ASN A 135 9.98 47.00 25.57
N GLN A 136 9.52 45.96 24.87
CA GLN A 136 9.75 45.76 23.43
C GLN A 136 8.81 44.65 22.95
N VAL A 137 7.86 45.02 22.08
CA VAL A 137 7.02 44.08 21.33
C VAL A 137 7.71 43.86 19.99
N PRO A 138 8.24 42.66 19.68
CA PRO A 138 8.36 42.24 18.30
C PRO A 138 6.97 41.77 17.85
N LYS A 139 6.45 42.40 16.79
CA LYS A 139 5.33 41.83 16.04
C LYS A 139 5.83 40.53 15.40
N THR A 140 5.41 39.39 15.94
CA THR A 140 5.59 38.09 15.30
C THR A 140 4.24 37.68 14.72
N ASP A 141 4.25 37.42 13.42
CA ASP A 141 3.07 37.06 12.61
C ASP A 141 2.30 35.87 13.22
N PRO A 142 0.94 35.90 13.25
CA PRO A 142 0.12 34.80 13.75
C PRO A 142 0.03 33.61 12.76
N ALA A 143 1.09 33.33 12.00
CA ALA A 143 1.05 32.38 10.89
C ALA A 143 1.77 31.04 11.12
N LEU A 144 2.27 30.74 12.33
CA LEU A 144 3.15 29.57 12.52
C LEU A 144 2.79 28.58 13.64
N LEU A 145 1.66 28.69 14.34
CA LEU A 145 1.28 27.69 15.34
C LEU A 145 -0.24 27.53 15.47
N GLU A 146 -0.88 26.83 14.53
CA GLU A 146 -2.15 26.12 14.80
C GLU A 146 -2.02 24.65 14.35
N PRO A 147 -1.94 23.67 15.27
CA PRO A 147 -2.30 22.31 14.92
C PRO A 147 -3.80 22.32 14.61
N THR A 148 -4.16 22.28 13.33
CA THR A 148 -5.55 22.31 12.88
C THR A 148 -6.31 21.15 13.51
N CYS A 149 -7.10 21.44 14.54
CA CYS A 149 -7.97 20.48 15.24
C CYS A 149 -9.18 20.20 14.33
N GLN A 150 -8.94 19.56 13.19
CA GLN A 150 -9.94 19.26 12.17
C GLN A 150 -10.65 17.93 12.49
N PRO A 151 -11.96 17.83 12.19
CA PRO A 151 -12.70 16.59 12.37
C PRO A 151 -12.09 15.48 11.50
N THR A 152 -11.92 14.29 12.08
CA THR A 152 -11.43 13.09 11.39
C THR A 152 -12.27 11.87 11.77
N ASN A 153 -12.16 10.80 10.99
CA ASN A 153 -12.78 9.52 11.29
C ASN A 153 -11.92 8.36 10.74
N LEU A 154 -12.32 7.12 11.01
CA LEU A 154 -11.55 5.95 10.57
C LEU A 154 -11.46 5.86 9.05
N LEU A 155 -12.49 6.31 8.32
CA LEU A 155 -12.48 6.36 6.87
C LEU A 155 -11.42 7.33 6.32
N VAL A 156 -11.21 8.49 6.94
CA VAL A 156 -10.13 9.44 6.57
C VAL A 156 -8.77 8.75 6.63
N THR A 157 -8.47 8.13 7.77
CA THR A 157 -7.20 7.43 7.98
C THR A 157 -7.05 6.21 7.06
N PHE A 158 -8.13 5.48 6.79
CA PHE A 158 -8.10 4.38 5.82
C PHE A 158 -7.83 4.87 4.38
N LEU A 159 -8.39 6.02 3.98
CA LEU A 159 -8.13 6.63 2.67
C LEU A 159 -6.70 7.14 2.56
N GLU A 160 -6.18 7.76 3.61
CA GLU A 160 -4.77 8.15 3.71
C GLU A 160 -3.85 6.92 3.60
N TYR A 161 -4.11 5.87 4.36
CA TYR A 161 -3.35 4.62 4.26
C TYR A 161 -3.42 4.00 2.86
N SER A 162 -4.63 3.94 2.29
CA SER A 162 -4.84 3.41 0.93
C SER A 162 -4.05 4.22 -0.10
N SER A 163 -3.92 5.53 0.08
CA SER A 163 -3.12 6.39 -0.80
C SER A 163 -1.63 6.06 -0.78
N VAL A 164 -1.12 5.50 0.32
CA VAL A 164 0.27 5.06 0.44
C VAL A 164 0.46 3.67 -0.16
N VAL A 165 -0.40 2.72 0.21
CA VAL A 165 -0.31 1.33 -0.29
C VAL A 165 -0.50 1.26 -1.79
N LEU A 166 -1.37 2.09 -2.35
CA LEU A 166 -1.63 2.12 -3.78
C LEU A 166 -0.51 2.76 -4.60
N GLN A 167 0.60 3.24 -4.01
CA GLN A 167 1.71 3.80 -4.78
C GLN A 167 2.63 2.72 -5.36
N ASP A 168 2.86 1.62 -4.66
CA ASP A 168 3.76 0.58 -5.16
C ASP A 168 3.00 -0.72 -5.34
N THR A 169 2.90 -1.18 -6.59
CA THR A 169 2.24 -2.44 -6.93
C THR A 169 3.18 -3.37 -7.69
N LYS A 170 4.50 -3.16 -7.58
CA LYS A 170 5.50 -3.95 -8.32
C LYS A 170 5.71 -5.31 -7.68
N ASP A 171 5.77 -5.37 -6.35
CA ASP A 171 5.89 -6.63 -5.60
C ASP A 171 4.53 -7.33 -5.45
N GLU A 172 4.54 -8.67 -5.38
CA GLU A 172 3.34 -9.48 -5.22
C GLU A 172 2.61 -9.17 -3.90
N THR A 173 3.34 -8.95 -2.80
CA THR A 173 2.76 -8.62 -1.49
C THR A 173 2.09 -7.26 -1.53
N GLN A 174 2.77 -6.25 -2.09
CA GLN A 174 2.21 -4.91 -2.21
C GLN A 174 1.02 -4.88 -3.17
N HIS A 175 1.08 -5.62 -4.28
CA HIS A 175 -0.05 -5.82 -5.18
C HIS A 175 -1.25 -6.42 -4.45
N ASN A 176 -1.03 -7.44 -3.63
CA ASN A 176 -2.08 -8.07 -2.82
C ASN A 176 -2.68 -7.10 -1.79
N ASN A 177 -1.88 -6.22 -1.20
CA ASN A 177 -2.35 -5.20 -0.27
C ASN A 177 -3.15 -4.09 -0.97
N ALA A 178 -2.66 -3.61 -2.12
CA ALA A 178 -3.41 -2.71 -3.00
C ALA A 178 -4.76 -3.33 -3.40
N LYS A 179 -4.77 -4.62 -3.74
CA LYS A 179 -5.99 -5.38 -4.04
C LYS A 179 -6.96 -5.38 -2.86
N LEU A 180 -6.48 -5.63 -1.63
CA LEU A 180 -7.31 -5.63 -0.42
C LEU A 180 -7.95 -4.27 -0.17
N CYS A 181 -7.16 -3.20 -0.25
CA CYS A 181 -7.65 -1.82 -0.08
C CYS A 181 -8.78 -1.51 -1.07
N LEU A 182 -8.63 -1.89 -2.34
CA LEU A 182 -9.68 -1.69 -3.35
C LEU A 182 -10.91 -2.59 -3.12
N ILE A 183 -10.76 -3.80 -2.57
CA ILE A 183 -11.90 -4.64 -2.17
C ILE A 183 -12.68 -4.00 -1.03
N ILE A 184 -11.99 -3.49 -0.01
CA ILE A 184 -12.62 -2.78 1.12
C ILE A 184 -13.36 -1.54 0.62
N LEU A 185 -12.73 -0.72 -0.23
CA LEU A 185 -13.38 0.44 -0.87
C LEU A 185 -14.56 0.05 -1.76
N THR A 186 -14.52 -1.13 -2.40
CA THR A 186 -15.67 -1.66 -3.14
C THR A 186 -16.84 -1.92 -2.19
N CYS A 187 -16.60 -2.55 -1.04
CA CYS A 187 -17.64 -2.78 -0.03
C CYS A 187 -18.23 -1.48 0.50
N ILE A 188 -17.36 -0.51 0.85
CA ILE A 188 -17.76 0.82 1.35
C ILE A 188 -18.60 1.57 0.30
N SER A 189 -18.18 1.57 -0.97
CA SER A 189 -18.89 2.26 -2.06
C SER A 189 -20.20 1.56 -2.49
N GLU A 190 -20.47 0.34 -2.04
CA GLU A 190 -21.76 -0.34 -2.23
C GLU A 190 -22.74 -0.15 -1.07
N ASP A 191 -22.24 0.21 0.11
CA ASP A 191 -23.06 0.39 1.30
C ASP A 191 -23.83 1.73 1.26
N GLN A 192 -25.13 1.66 1.54
CA GLN A 192 -26.02 2.81 1.43
C GLN A 192 -25.73 3.86 2.51
N TYR A 193 -25.38 3.44 3.72
CA TYR A 193 -25.13 4.36 4.83
C TYR A 193 -23.77 5.04 4.67
N ALA A 194 -22.72 4.29 4.31
CA ALA A 194 -21.41 4.82 3.99
C ALA A 194 -21.51 5.88 2.89
N ASN A 195 -22.22 5.58 1.80
CA ASN A 195 -22.42 6.55 0.72
C ASN A 195 -23.18 7.79 1.18
N SER A 196 -24.22 7.66 2.02
CA SER A 196 -24.95 8.80 2.57
C SER A 196 -24.02 9.76 3.30
N LEU A 197 -23.12 9.23 4.13
CA LEU A 197 -22.18 10.07 4.88
C LEU A 197 -21.04 10.61 4.01
N MET A 198 -20.47 9.79 3.12
CA MET A 198 -19.39 10.24 2.24
C MET A 198 -19.80 11.37 1.30
N HIS A 199 -21.10 11.46 0.97
CA HIS A 199 -21.69 12.46 0.09
C HIS A 199 -22.36 13.62 0.84
N ASP A 200 -22.37 13.63 2.17
CA ASP A 200 -22.98 14.72 2.94
C ASP A 200 -22.13 16.00 2.80
N ILE A 201 -22.73 17.03 2.21
CA ILE A 201 -22.08 18.33 1.97
C ILE A 201 -21.76 19.09 3.25
N ASN A 202 -22.40 18.73 4.37
CA ASN A 202 -22.16 19.35 5.68
C ASN A 202 -21.00 18.66 6.42
N MET A 203 -20.61 17.46 6.01
CA MET A 203 -19.51 16.71 6.61
C MET A 203 -18.24 16.83 5.76
N ASN A 204 -17.43 17.83 6.08
CA ASN A 204 -16.21 18.13 5.35
C ASN A 204 -14.97 17.68 6.12
N PHE A 205 -14.09 16.97 5.44
CA PHE A 205 -12.87 16.42 6.02
C PHE A 205 -11.66 16.79 5.17
N ARG A 206 -10.50 16.92 5.82
CA ARG A 206 -9.21 17.01 5.15
C ARG A 206 -8.57 15.63 5.12
N VAL A 207 -8.41 15.08 3.92
CA VAL A 207 -7.79 13.78 3.71
C VAL A 207 -6.43 13.98 3.04
N PRO A 208 -5.30 13.77 3.73
CA PRO A 208 -3.96 13.91 3.17
C PRO A 208 -3.64 12.69 2.29
N LEU A 209 -4.03 12.75 1.01
CA LEU A 209 -3.69 11.70 0.05
C LEU A 209 -2.23 11.83 -0.39
N HIS A 210 -1.46 10.77 -0.22
CA HIS A 210 -0.09 10.68 -0.70
C HIS A 210 -0.10 10.50 -2.22
N ARG A 211 0.54 11.42 -2.94
CA ARG A 211 0.59 11.41 -4.42
C ARG A 211 1.96 10.99 -4.90
N MET A 212 2.02 10.33 -6.05
CA MET A 212 3.32 10.04 -6.65
C MET A 212 3.98 11.33 -7.15
N VAL A 213 5.28 11.48 -6.88
CA VAL A 213 6.10 12.65 -7.25
C VAL A 213 6.44 12.62 -8.75
N TRP A 214 5.43 12.70 -9.63
CA TRP A 214 5.64 12.92 -11.06
C TRP A 214 5.00 14.22 -11.55
N LYS A 215 4.32 14.93 -10.65
CA LYS A 215 3.89 16.31 -10.86
C LYS A 215 4.32 17.13 -9.65
N MET A 216 5.45 17.83 -9.76
CA MET A 216 5.63 19.07 -9.02
C MET A 216 4.50 20.02 -9.44
N LYS A 217 3.39 19.97 -8.71
CA LYS A 217 2.45 21.07 -8.61
C LYS A 217 2.30 21.33 -7.13
N VAL A 218 2.75 22.53 -6.74
CA VAL A 218 2.38 23.30 -5.55
C VAL A 218 1.31 22.59 -4.73
N GLU A 219 1.60 22.29 -3.46
CA GLU A 219 0.62 21.85 -2.48
C GLU A 219 -0.67 22.62 -2.70
N LYS A 220 -1.63 21.98 -3.38
CA LYS A 220 -2.97 22.52 -3.53
C LYS A 220 -3.49 22.44 -2.11
N ASP A 221 -3.68 23.59 -1.47
CA ASP A 221 -4.24 23.67 -0.13
C ASP A 221 -5.42 22.69 -0.04
N ILE A 222 -5.27 21.64 0.77
CA ILE A 222 -6.22 20.53 0.83
C ILE A 222 -7.43 21.06 1.58
N SER A 223 -8.36 21.65 0.84
CA SER A 223 -9.60 22.15 1.39
C SER A 223 -10.44 21.00 1.96
N SER A 224 -11.11 21.28 3.07
CA SER A 224 -12.06 20.35 3.65
C SER A 224 -13.25 20.20 2.70
N ARG A 225 -13.58 18.96 2.35
CA ARG A 225 -14.63 18.61 1.38
C ARG A 225 -15.28 17.25 1.73
N PRO A 226 -16.41 16.88 1.11
CA PRO A 226 -17.04 15.58 1.37
C PRO A 226 -16.08 14.42 1.06
N LEU A 227 -16.13 13.35 1.84
CA LEU A 227 -15.17 12.22 1.74
C LEU A 227 -15.17 11.55 0.37
N VAL A 228 -16.30 11.56 -0.34
CA VAL A 228 -16.38 11.01 -1.70
C VAL A 228 -15.37 11.69 -2.64
N CYS A 229 -15.06 12.98 -2.44
CA CYS A 229 -14.04 13.66 -3.24
C CYS A 229 -12.65 13.05 -3.04
N ALA A 230 -12.32 12.59 -1.82
CA ALA A 230 -11.06 11.89 -1.55
C ALA A 230 -11.06 10.48 -2.16
N VAL A 231 -12.20 9.78 -2.16
CA VAL A 231 -12.34 8.49 -2.86
C VAL A 231 -12.08 8.67 -4.36
N LEU A 232 -12.72 9.66 -5.00
CA LEU A 232 -12.53 9.94 -6.42
C LEU A 232 -11.09 10.37 -6.74
N ASP A 233 -10.49 11.24 -5.92
CA ASP A 233 -9.10 11.64 -6.09
C ASP A 233 -8.14 10.45 -5.97
N LEU A 234 -8.39 9.51 -5.06
CA LEU A 234 -7.59 8.30 -4.95
C LEU A 234 -7.71 7.42 -6.21
N MET A 235 -8.92 7.30 -6.77
CA MET A 235 -9.11 6.56 -8.03
C MET A 235 -8.40 7.24 -9.21
N VAL A 236 -8.51 8.58 -9.31
CA VAL A 236 -7.83 9.38 -10.34
C VAL A 236 -6.32 9.26 -10.21
N GLU A 237 -5.78 9.37 -8.99
CA GLU A 237 -4.35 9.24 -8.72
C GLU A 237 -3.84 7.85 -9.11
N PHE A 238 -4.56 6.77 -8.74
CA PHE A 238 -4.20 5.41 -9.13
C PHE A 238 -4.15 5.26 -10.65
N ILE A 239 -5.19 5.72 -11.36
CA ILE A 239 -5.25 5.65 -12.83
C ILE A 239 -4.06 6.37 -13.46
N MET A 240 -3.71 7.55 -12.94
CA MET A 240 -2.65 8.38 -13.52
C MET A 240 -1.24 7.88 -13.21
N SER A 241 -1.02 7.21 -12.08
CA SER A 241 0.29 6.75 -11.62
C SER A 241 0.66 5.34 -12.12
N HIS A 242 -0.31 4.52 -12.53
CA HIS A 242 -0.10 3.10 -12.83
C HIS A 242 -0.15 2.74 -14.33
N MET A 243 0.07 3.72 -15.22
CA MET A 243 0.19 3.49 -16.67
C MET A 243 1.60 2.96 -17.02
N MET A 244 1.89 1.74 -16.58
CA MET A 244 3.24 1.13 -16.61
C MET A 244 3.29 -0.18 -17.42
N LYS A 245 4.50 -0.66 -17.73
CA LYS A 245 4.73 -1.87 -18.54
C LYS A 245 4.11 -3.14 -17.94
N THR A 246 4.20 -3.29 -16.62
CA THR A 246 3.55 -4.34 -15.85
C THR A 246 2.17 -3.84 -15.44
N PHE A 247 1.22 -3.93 -16.37
CA PHE A 247 -0.07 -3.26 -16.23
C PHE A 247 -1.00 -4.00 -15.24
N PRO A 248 -1.36 -3.42 -14.08
CA PRO A 248 -2.15 -4.09 -13.04
C PRO A 248 -3.66 -4.10 -13.38
N LEU A 249 -4.04 -4.86 -14.41
CA LEU A 249 -5.40 -4.88 -14.97
C LEU A 249 -6.50 -5.10 -13.92
N GLU A 250 -6.28 -6.04 -13.00
CA GLU A 250 -7.26 -6.36 -11.96
C GLU A 250 -7.56 -5.15 -11.06
N LEU A 251 -6.50 -4.44 -10.63
CA LEU A 251 -6.64 -3.24 -9.79
C LEU A 251 -7.36 -2.12 -10.54
N TYR A 252 -7.10 -1.96 -11.84
CA TYR A 252 -7.86 -1.01 -12.67
C TYR A 252 -9.35 -1.35 -12.75
N LEU A 253 -9.71 -2.62 -12.90
CA LEU A 253 -11.12 -3.04 -12.93
C LEU A 253 -11.82 -2.72 -11.60
N LYS A 254 -11.15 -2.91 -10.47
CA LYS A 254 -11.67 -2.54 -9.15
C LYS A 254 -11.80 -1.02 -9.00
N CYS A 255 -10.77 -0.27 -9.37
CA CYS A 255 -10.74 1.19 -9.35
C CYS A 255 -11.90 1.80 -10.16
N LEU A 256 -12.08 1.38 -11.42
CA LEU A 256 -13.20 1.84 -12.24
C LEU A 256 -14.55 1.38 -11.68
N GLY A 257 -14.60 0.20 -11.06
CA GLY A 257 -15.78 -0.31 -10.39
C GLY A 257 -16.22 0.54 -9.19
N ILE A 258 -15.28 1.07 -8.41
CA ILE A 258 -15.55 1.98 -7.29
C ILE A 258 -16.07 3.32 -7.83
N THR A 259 -15.38 3.90 -8.82
CA THR A 259 -15.82 5.15 -9.48
C THR A 259 -17.25 5.03 -10.00
N HIS A 260 -17.56 3.92 -10.68
CA HIS A 260 -18.90 3.68 -11.22
C HIS A 260 -19.98 3.55 -10.14
N ARG A 261 -19.70 2.85 -9.03
CA ARG A 261 -20.62 2.73 -7.88
C ARG A 261 -20.94 4.08 -7.25
N VAL A 262 -19.93 4.91 -7.04
CA VAL A 262 -20.08 6.27 -6.54
C VAL A 262 -20.99 7.09 -7.45
N LEU A 263 -20.76 7.06 -8.76
CA LEU A 263 -21.62 7.75 -9.74
C LEU A 263 -23.06 7.21 -9.74
N CYS A 264 -23.25 5.90 -9.61
CA CYS A 264 -24.57 5.29 -9.50
C CYS A 264 -25.33 5.78 -8.26
N TYR A 265 -24.64 5.91 -7.11
CA TYR A 265 -25.23 6.48 -5.90
C TYR A 265 -25.63 7.94 -6.11
N GLN A 266 -24.75 8.75 -6.70
CA GLN A 266 -25.01 10.16 -7.00
C GLN A 266 -26.22 10.33 -7.93
N LYS A 267 -26.32 9.53 -9.00
CA LYS A 267 -27.51 9.46 -9.86
C LYS A 267 -28.76 9.12 -9.05
N LYS A 268 -28.73 8.00 -8.31
CA LYS A 268 -29.88 7.47 -7.57
C LYS A 268 -30.42 8.50 -6.57
N CYS A 269 -29.54 9.17 -5.84
CA CYS A 269 -29.89 10.12 -4.79
C CYS A 269 -29.91 11.58 -5.28
N ARG A 270 -29.60 11.83 -6.55
CA ARG A 270 -29.46 13.16 -7.17
C ARG A 270 -28.53 14.10 -6.38
N VAL A 271 -27.44 13.54 -5.86
CA VAL A 271 -26.46 14.32 -5.09
C VAL A 271 -25.48 14.98 -6.06
N ARG A 272 -25.41 16.31 -6.01
CA ARG A 272 -24.52 17.12 -6.84
C ARG A 272 -23.30 17.55 -6.04
N ILE A 273 -22.18 16.85 -6.25
CA ILE A 273 -20.92 17.17 -5.57
C ILE A 273 -20.11 18.17 -6.39
N GLN A 274 -19.56 19.19 -5.72
CA GLN A 274 -18.59 20.11 -6.29
C GLN A 274 -17.22 19.41 -6.39
N TYR A 275 -16.95 18.82 -7.55
CA TYR A 275 -15.74 18.06 -7.84
C TYR A 275 -15.14 18.52 -9.18
N PRO A 276 -13.81 18.58 -9.33
CA PRO A 276 -13.16 18.90 -10.60
C PRO A 276 -13.27 17.72 -11.59
N TRP A 277 -14.47 17.47 -12.12
CA TRP A 277 -14.79 16.31 -12.97
C TRP A 277 -13.90 16.18 -14.21
N LYS A 278 -13.38 17.31 -14.74
CA LYS A 278 -12.39 17.33 -15.83
C LYS A 278 -11.14 16.51 -15.49
N GLU A 279 -10.71 16.46 -14.23
CA GLU A 279 -9.55 15.64 -13.81
C GLU A 279 -9.84 14.15 -13.99
N LEU A 280 -11.05 13.69 -13.64
CA LEU A 280 -11.48 12.31 -13.84
C LEU A 280 -11.59 11.95 -15.33
N TRP A 281 -12.27 12.76 -16.14
CA TRP A 281 -12.40 12.50 -17.58
C TRP A 281 -11.04 12.47 -18.27
N THR A 282 -10.14 13.39 -17.92
CA THR A 282 -8.77 13.42 -18.41
C THR A 282 -8.02 12.12 -18.07
N ALA A 283 -8.15 11.63 -16.83
CA ALA A 283 -7.51 10.38 -16.40
C ALA A 283 -8.04 9.17 -17.20
N LEU A 284 -9.35 9.08 -17.40
CA LEU A 284 -9.97 8.03 -18.20
C LEU A 284 -9.53 8.07 -19.67
N ILE A 285 -9.45 9.26 -20.28
CA ILE A 285 -8.97 9.43 -21.67
C ILE A 285 -7.50 9.04 -21.78
N ASN A 286 -6.66 9.42 -20.80
CA ASN A 286 -5.25 9.05 -20.80
C ASN A 286 -5.05 7.55 -20.65
N LEU A 287 -5.89 6.86 -19.86
CA LEU A 287 -5.86 5.41 -19.78
C LEU A 287 -6.20 4.77 -21.13
N LEU A 288 -7.18 5.28 -21.88
CA LEU A 288 -7.48 4.81 -23.24
C LEU A 288 -6.32 5.06 -24.21
N LYS A 289 -5.67 6.24 -24.15
CA LYS A 289 -4.46 6.52 -24.94
C LYS A 289 -3.35 5.51 -24.63
N PHE A 290 -3.12 5.22 -23.35
CA PHE A 290 -2.13 4.24 -22.94
C PHE A 290 -2.44 2.84 -23.52
N ILE A 291 -3.71 2.42 -23.49
CA ILE A 291 -4.16 1.16 -24.07
C ILE A 291 -3.85 1.12 -25.57
N LEU A 292 -4.18 2.19 -26.32
CA LEU A 292 -3.88 2.29 -27.75
C LEU A 292 -2.39 2.21 -28.04
N SER A 293 -1.58 2.96 -27.30
CA SER A 293 -0.12 2.98 -27.49
C SER A 293 0.55 1.63 -27.20
N ASN A 294 -0.10 0.76 -26.43
CA ASN A 294 0.44 -0.54 -26.01
C ASN A 294 -0.40 -1.74 -26.50
N GLU A 295 -1.28 -1.54 -27.48
CA GLU A 295 -2.26 -2.52 -27.97
C GLU A 295 -1.64 -3.90 -28.21
N GLY A 296 -0.59 -3.98 -29.02
CA GLY A 296 0.00 -5.25 -29.43
C GLY A 296 0.57 -6.08 -28.28
N SER A 297 0.90 -5.44 -27.16
CA SER A 297 1.40 -6.09 -25.95
C SER A 297 0.27 -6.43 -24.97
N LEU A 298 -0.67 -5.50 -24.77
CA LEU A 298 -1.74 -5.66 -23.80
C LEU A 298 -2.77 -6.69 -24.26
N VAL A 299 -3.19 -6.67 -25.52
CA VAL A 299 -4.20 -7.62 -26.03
C VAL A 299 -3.69 -9.06 -25.95
N LYS A 300 -2.41 -9.29 -26.26
CA LYS A 300 -1.81 -10.63 -26.22
C LYS A 300 -1.58 -11.15 -24.80
N ARG A 301 -1.12 -10.27 -23.90
CA ARG A 301 -0.78 -10.65 -22.52
C ARG A 301 -1.98 -10.63 -21.57
N GLN A 302 -3.06 -9.93 -21.94
CA GLN A 302 -4.21 -9.70 -21.08
C GLN A 302 -5.53 -9.89 -21.84
N ASN A 303 -6.27 -10.94 -21.50
CA ASN A 303 -7.51 -11.33 -22.20
C ASN A 303 -8.66 -10.31 -22.02
N ASN A 304 -8.55 -9.37 -21.07
CA ASN A 304 -9.66 -8.51 -20.62
C ASN A 304 -9.47 -7.01 -20.91
N ILE A 305 -8.61 -6.63 -21.86
CA ILE A 305 -8.37 -5.21 -22.14
C ILE A 305 -9.60 -4.49 -22.75
N PHE A 306 -10.36 -5.17 -23.63
CA PHE A 306 -11.62 -4.63 -24.16
C PHE A 306 -12.70 -4.50 -23.09
N HIS A 307 -12.69 -5.39 -22.09
CA HIS A 307 -13.57 -5.28 -20.94
C HIS A 307 -13.22 -4.05 -20.09
N LEU A 308 -11.92 -3.79 -19.86
CA LEU A 308 -11.48 -2.56 -19.19
C LEU A 308 -11.93 -1.30 -19.95
N SER A 309 -11.67 -1.24 -21.27
CA SER A 309 -12.14 -0.12 -22.10
C SER A 309 -13.66 0.02 -22.05
N SER A 310 -14.41 -1.09 -21.99
CA SER A 310 -15.88 -1.04 -21.87
C SER A 310 -16.31 -0.43 -20.54
N LYS A 311 -15.60 -0.71 -19.43
CA LYS A 311 -15.86 -0.06 -18.12
C LYS A 311 -15.60 1.44 -18.18
N ILE A 312 -14.54 1.88 -18.87
CA ILE A 312 -14.27 3.30 -19.10
C ILE A 312 -15.41 3.95 -19.90
N MET A 313 -15.86 3.31 -20.99
CA MET A 313 -16.97 3.80 -21.80
C MET A 313 -18.28 3.83 -21.02
N ASN A 314 -18.53 2.85 -20.15
CA ASN A 314 -19.71 2.84 -19.29
C ASN A 314 -19.77 4.06 -18.36
N ILE A 315 -18.62 4.47 -17.80
CA ILE A 315 -18.52 5.69 -16.99
C ILE A 315 -18.85 6.92 -17.85
N PHE A 316 -18.26 7.07 -19.04
CA PHE A 316 -18.61 8.18 -19.94
C PHE A 316 -20.09 8.20 -20.30
N ASN A 317 -20.66 7.05 -20.66
CA ASN A 317 -22.09 6.96 -20.98
C ASN A 317 -22.99 7.26 -19.76
N THR A 318 -22.53 6.98 -18.54
CA THR A 318 -23.22 7.40 -17.30
C THR A 318 -23.30 8.93 -17.21
N PHE A 319 -22.20 9.64 -17.50
CA PHE A 319 -22.22 11.10 -17.56
C PHE A 319 -23.07 11.62 -18.73
N ILE A 320 -22.97 11.03 -19.92
CA ILE A 320 -23.73 11.45 -21.11
C ILE A 320 -25.24 11.22 -20.95
N THR A 321 -25.66 10.20 -20.20
CA THR A 321 -27.08 9.85 -20.09
C THR A 321 -27.73 10.44 -18.84
N TYR A 322 -26.98 10.57 -17.74
CA TYR A 322 -27.52 10.95 -16.44
C TYR A 322 -26.79 12.12 -15.79
N GLY A 323 -25.85 12.77 -16.48
CA GLY A 323 -25.01 13.82 -15.91
C GLY A 323 -25.82 15.02 -15.38
N ASP A 324 -26.97 15.32 -15.98
CA ASP A 324 -27.92 16.33 -15.50
C ASP A 324 -28.40 16.08 -14.05
N THR A 325 -28.43 14.82 -13.63
CA THR A 325 -28.90 14.42 -12.30
C THR A 325 -27.87 14.66 -11.18
N PHE A 326 -26.57 14.64 -11.48
CA PHE A 326 -25.51 14.66 -10.46
C PHE A 326 -24.33 15.60 -10.74
N LEU A 327 -24.16 16.13 -11.95
CA LEU A 327 -23.19 17.18 -12.20
C LEU A 327 -23.61 18.49 -11.49
N PRO A 328 -22.66 19.29 -11.01
CA PRO A 328 -22.96 20.44 -10.16
C PRO A 328 -23.71 21.54 -10.90
N ASN A 329 -23.49 21.69 -12.21
CA ASN A 329 -24.12 22.69 -13.04
C ASN A 329 -24.09 22.29 -14.54
N PRO A 330 -24.88 22.96 -15.39
CA PRO A 330 -24.88 22.73 -16.84
C PRO A 330 -23.52 22.98 -17.51
N ASN A 331 -22.71 23.93 -17.01
CA ASN A 331 -21.40 24.21 -17.59
C ASN A 331 -20.47 22.98 -17.51
N SER A 332 -20.52 22.21 -16.42
CA SER A 332 -19.79 20.94 -16.31
C SER A 332 -20.25 19.93 -17.37
N TYR A 333 -21.52 19.97 -17.76
CA TYR A 333 -22.05 19.14 -18.84
C TYR A 333 -21.49 19.56 -20.21
N ASP A 334 -21.42 20.88 -20.45
CA ASP A 334 -20.79 21.42 -21.66
C ASP A 334 -19.30 21.09 -21.75
N GLU A 335 -18.59 21.18 -20.62
CA GLU A 335 -17.17 20.82 -20.52
C GLU A 335 -16.91 19.34 -20.85
N LEU A 336 -17.80 18.43 -20.44
CA LEU A 336 -17.72 17.01 -20.80
C LEU A 336 -17.79 16.85 -22.33
N TYR A 337 -18.77 17.48 -22.97
CA TYR A 337 -18.96 17.38 -24.42
C TYR A 337 -17.80 18.02 -25.18
N TYR A 338 -17.32 19.16 -24.71
CA TYR A 338 -16.11 19.78 -25.21
C TYR A 338 -14.92 18.82 -25.15
N GLU A 339 -14.68 18.16 -24.02
CA GLU A 339 -13.54 17.25 -23.87
C GLU A 339 -13.68 16.00 -24.76
N ILE A 340 -14.90 15.47 -24.95
CA ILE A 340 -15.18 14.38 -25.90
C ILE A 340 -14.83 14.80 -27.34
N ILE A 341 -15.30 15.97 -27.78
CA ILE A 341 -15.05 16.50 -29.13
C ILE A 341 -13.57 16.77 -29.31
N ARG A 342 -12.93 17.43 -28.36
CA ARG A 342 -11.51 17.76 -28.38
C ARG A 342 -10.65 16.50 -28.50
N MET A 343 -11.02 15.42 -27.81
CA MET A 343 -10.28 14.18 -27.75
C MET A 343 -10.84 13.07 -28.67
N HIS A 344 -11.67 13.43 -29.65
CA HIS A 344 -12.40 12.48 -30.52
C HIS A 344 -11.53 11.39 -31.14
N GLN A 345 -10.32 11.74 -31.60
CA GLN A 345 -9.38 10.80 -32.22
C GLN A 345 -9.06 9.60 -31.33
N VAL A 346 -9.03 9.78 -29.99
CA VAL A 346 -8.80 8.66 -29.06
C VAL A 346 -9.96 7.66 -29.14
N PHE A 347 -11.21 8.15 -29.14
CA PHE A 347 -12.40 7.30 -29.21
C PHE A 347 -12.53 6.62 -30.58
N ASP A 348 -12.24 7.32 -31.67
CA ASP A 348 -12.24 6.76 -33.02
C ASP A 348 -11.19 5.66 -33.18
N ASN A 349 -10.00 5.85 -32.60
CA ASN A 349 -8.94 4.84 -32.60
C ASN A 349 -9.30 3.64 -31.73
N ILE A 350 -9.92 3.84 -30.56
CA ILE A 350 -10.43 2.73 -29.72
C ILE A 350 -11.51 1.95 -30.47
N TYR A 351 -12.44 2.64 -31.14
CA TYR A 351 -13.47 1.99 -31.95
C TYR A 351 -12.86 1.17 -33.09
N SER A 352 -11.92 1.76 -33.82
CA SER A 352 -11.21 1.10 -34.92
C SER A 352 -10.44 -0.12 -34.44
N MET A 353 -9.75 0.01 -33.29
CA MET A 353 -9.09 -1.10 -32.62
C MET A 353 -10.09 -2.21 -32.30
N ALA A 354 -11.18 -1.91 -31.59
CA ALA A 354 -12.20 -2.90 -31.22
C ALA A 354 -12.79 -3.61 -32.45
N LEU A 355 -13.13 -2.85 -33.50
CA LEU A 355 -13.71 -3.41 -34.72
C LEU A 355 -12.80 -4.45 -35.38
N ARG A 356 -11.47 -4.22 -35.42
CA ARG A 356 -10.51 -5.22 -35.96
C ARG A 356 -10.55 -6.56 -35.23
N TYR A 357 -10.86 -6.57 -33.92
CA TYR A 357 -10.96 -7.80 -33.14
C TYR A 357 -12.36 -8.44 -33.18
N THR A 358 -13.37 -7.76 -33.74
CA THR A 358 -14.68 -8.38 -34.00
C THR A 358 -14.68 -9.28 -35.22
N THR A 359 -13.81 -8.97 -36.20
CA THR A 359 -13.66 -9.73 -37.45
C THR A 359 -12.68 -10.90 -37.31
N ASN A 360 -11.82 -10.88 -36.30
CA ASN A 360 -10.89 -11.97 -36.01
C ASN A 360 -11.59 -13.03 -35.15
N ASP A 361 -11.45 -14.30 -35.51
CA ASP A 361 -12.07 -15.42 -34.77
C ASP A 361 -11.23 -15.81 -33.54
N GLY A 362 -11.25 -14.95 -32.51
CA GLY A 362 -10.49 -15.13 -31.27
C GLY A 362 -11.34 -14.90 -30.02
N GLU A 363 -10.81 -15.31 -28.86
CA GLU A 363 -11.48 -15.22 -27.55
C GLU A 363 -11.96 -13.80 -27.19
N SER A 364 -11.31 -12.77 -27.73
CA SER A 364 -11.65 -11.36 -27.50
C SER A 364 -12.79 -10.82 -28.36
N LYS A 365 -13.36 -11.61 -29.27
CA LYS A 365 -14.37 -11.16 -30.24
C LYS A 365 -15.61 -10.55 -29.58
N ASP A 366 -16.18 -11.24 -28.60
CA ASP A 366 -17.38 -10.79 -27.89
C ASP A 366 -17.11 -9.56 -27.02
N SER A 367 -15.95 -9.49 -26.37
CA SER A 367 -15.58 -8.34 -25.54
C SER A 367 -15.30 -7.10 -26.39
N ALA A 368 -14.69 -7.28 -27.56
CA ALA A 368 -14.50 -6.22 -28.55
C ALA A 368 -15.85 -5.74 -29.13
N ALA A 369 -16.77 -6.64 -29.45
CA ALA A 369 -18.11 -6.28 -29.94
C ALA A 369 -18.95 -5.56 -28.87
N ARG A 370 -18.79 -5.92 -27.60
CA ARG A 370 -19.38 -5.14 -26.49
C ARG A 370 -18.79 -3.74 -26.43
N LEU A 371 -17.48 -3.58 -26.61
CA LEU A 371 -16.85 -2.26 -26.60
C LEU A 371 -17.35 -1.36 -27.75
N THR A 372 -17.49 -1.90 -28.97
CA THR A 372 -18.02 -1.12 -30.11
C THR A 372 -19.44 -0.60 -29.83
N ASN A 373 -20.27 -1.41 -29.16
CA ASN A 373 -21.61 -0.99 -28.73
C ASN A 373 -21.59 0.15 -27.70
N HIS A 374 -20.69 0.11 -26.72
CA HIS A 374 -20.57 1.19 -25.73
C HIS A 374 -20.10 2.52 -26.36
N LEU A 375 -19.39 2.48 -27.49
CA LEU A 375 -18.89 3.68 -28.18
C LEU A 375 -19.94 4.40 -29.03
N VAL A 376 -21.12 3.81 -29.24
CA VAL A 376 -22.15 4.35 -30.16
C VAL A 376 -22.51 5.81 -29.86
N ASN A 377 -22.79 6.16 -28.60
CA ASN A 377 -23.19 7.52 -28.24
C ASN A 377 -22.04 8.51 -28.37
N ILE A 378 -20.84 8.16 -27.94
CA ILE A 378 -19.66 9.02 -28.08
C ILE A 378 -19.39 9.31 -29.57
N ARG A 379 -19.50 8.30 -30.44
CA ARG A 379 -19.37 8.50 -31.89
C ARG A 379 -20.48 9.37 -32.47
N ALA A 380 -21.71 9.23 -31.98
CA ALA A 380 -22.82 10.10 -32.38
C ALA A 380 -22.55 11.57 -32.01
N ILE A 381 -22.02 11.83 -30.79
CA ILE A 381 -21.61 13.16 -30.34
C ILE A 381 -20.53 13.72 -31.28
N VAL A 382 -19.45 12.97 -31.50
CA VAL A 382 -18.34 13.38 -32.37
C VAL A 382 -18.84 13.70 -33.79
N ASN A 383 -19.59 12.79 -34.41
CA ASN A 383 -20.09 12.97 -35.77
C ASN A 383 -21.09 14.13 -35.91
N HIS A 384 -21.78 14.50 -34.82
CA HIS A 384 -22.71 15.62 -34.80
C HIS A 384 -22.00 16.97 -34.67
N PHE A 385 -21.05 17.08 -33.75
CA PHE A 385 -20.43 18.35 -33.42
C PHE A 385 -19.21 18.69 -34.27
N THR A 386 -18.38 17.72 -34.68
CA THR A 386 -17.18 18.00 -35.47
C THR A 386 -17.50 18.79 -36.76
N PRO A 387 -18.47 18.38 -37.61
CA PRO A 387 -18.80 19.14 -38.81
C PRO A 387 -19.35 20.55 -38.52
N LYS A 388 -20.05 20.73 -37.38
CA LYS A 388 -20.60 22.03 -36.98
C LYS A 388 -19.51 22.98 -36.48
N VAL A 389 -18.55 22.45 -35.74
CA VAL A 389 -17.35 23.17 -35.30
C VAL A 389 -16.53 23.61 -36.51
N ASP A 390 -16.31 22.71 -37.46
CA ASP A 390 -15.58 23.00 -38.71
C ASP A 390 -16.30 24.07 -39.55
N ALA A 391 -17.63 23.95 -39.71
CA ALA A 391 -18.43 24.93 -40.44
C ALA A 391 -18.42 26.31 -39.76
N TRP A 392 -18.48 26.36 -38.43
CA TRP A 392 -18.40 27.61 -37.67
C TRP A 392 -17.01 28.26 -37.80
N SER A 393 -15.93 27.45 -37.75
CA SER A 393 -14.57 27.93 -37.96
C SER A 393 -14.37 28.51 -39.35
N ALA A 394 -14.89 27.82 -40.38
CA ALA A 394 -14.84 28.28 -41.76
C ALA A 394 -15.65 29.57 -41.98
N ALA A 395 -16.85 29.68 -41.38
CA ALA A 395 -17.68 30.86 -41.47
C ALA A 395 -17.01 32.11 -40.85
N LYS A 396 -16.27 31.93 -39.74
CA LYS A 396 -15.51 33.01 -39.10
C LYS A 396 -14.08 33.16 -39.60
N GLN A 397 -13.66 32.37 -40.59
CA GLN A 397 -12.30 32.37 -41.16
C GLN A 397 -11.20 32.20 -40.12
N LEU A 398 -11.46 31.37 -39.09
CA LEU A 398 -10.49 31.08 -38.03
C LEU A 398 -9.80 29.75 -38.34
N SER A 399 -8.47 29.74 -38.19
CA SER A 399 -7.63 28.53 -38.33
C SER A 399 -7.56 27.71 -37.04
N SER A 400 -7.89 28.30 -35.90
CA SER A 400 -7.95 27.64 -34.60
C SER A 400 -9.04 28.26 -33.73
N LEU A 401 -9.66 27.44 -32.90
CA LEU A 401 -10.77 27.82 -32.03
C LEU A 401 -10.35 27.80 -30.56
N THR A 402 -10.85 28.75 -29.78
CA THR A 402 -10.71 28.73 -28.32
C THR A 402 -11.73 27.77 -27.68
N GLU A 403 -11.50 27.38 -26.42
CA GLU A 403 -12.43 26.54 -25.65
C GLU A 403 -13.84 27.12 -25.62
N GLU A 404 -13.97 28.42 -25.32
CA GLU A 404 -15.27 29.10 -25.25
C GLU A 404 -15.99 29.14 -26.61
N GLN A 405 -15.25 29.28 -27.71
CA GLN A 405 -15.84 29.29 -29.06
C GLN A 405 -16.41 27.92 -29.43
N VAL A 406 -15.74 26.82 -29.05
CA VAL A 406 -16.29 25.48 -29.25
C VAL A 406 -17.49 25.25 -28.33
N LEU A 407 -17.44 25.71 -27.08
CA LEU A 407 -18.57 25.63 -26.15
C LEU A 407 -19.79 26.41 -26.66
N GLU A 408 -19.62 27.55 -27.31
CA GLU A 408 -20.70 28.29 -27.99
C GLU A 408 -21.41 27.42 -29.03
N VAL A 409 -20.64 26.72 -29.88
CA VAL A 409 -21.18 25.80 -30.87
C VAL A 409 -21.92 24.64 -30.19
N VAL A 410 -21.36 24.06 -29.12
CA VAL A 410 -21.97 22.95 -28.40
C VAL A 410 -23.33 23.36 -27.82
N ARG A 411 -23.37 24.47 -27.08
CA ARG A 411 -24.60 24.99 -26.44
C ARG A 411 -25.71 25.29 -27.44
N ALA A 412 -25.35 25.81 -28.62
CA ALA A 412 -26.31 26.15 -29.66
C ALA A 412 -26.90 24.94 -30.42
N ASN A 413 -26.42 23.72 -30.17
CA ASN A 413 -26.69 22.56 -31.04
C ASN A 413 -27.08 21.27 -30.30
N TYR A 414 -27.42 21.34 -29.01
CA TYR A 414 -27.89 20.19 -28.23
C TYR A 414 -29.25 19.64 -28.71
N ASP A 415 -30.15 20.53 -29.11
CA ASP A 415 -31.52 20.23 -29.56
C ASP A 415 -31.59 19.27 -30.76
N THR A 416 -30.58 19.32 -31.62
CA THR A 416 -30.48 18.50 -32.83
C THR A 416 -29.69 17.21 -32.62
N LEU A 417 -29.06 17.02 -31.44
CA LEU A 417 -28.32 15.81 -31.13
C LEU A 417 -29.26 14.68 -30.73
N THR A 418 -29.17 13.54 -31.42
CA THR A 418 -29.90 12.33 -31.06
C THR A 418 -28.94 11.26 -30.56
N LEU A 419 -29.18 10.74 -29.35
CA LEU A 419 -28.38 9.68 -28.73
C LEU A 419 -29.21 8.42 -28.54
N LYS A 420 -28.54 7.27 -28.56
CA LYS A 420 -29.17 5.99 -28.25
C LYS A 420 -29.34 5.89 -26.73
N LEU A 421 -30.55 5.58 -26.28
CA LEU A 421 -30.76 5.22 -24.87
C LEU A 421 -30.04 3.90 -24.59
N GLN A 422 -29.06 3.92 -23.69
CA GLN A 422 -28.36 2.74 -23.26
C GLN A 422 -28.93 2.27 -21.93
N ASP A 423 -29.35 1.00 -21.90
CA ASP A 423 -29.87 0.37 -20.69
C ASP A 423 -28.75 -0.09 -19.77
N ASN A 424 -29.09 -0.25 -18.48
CA ASN A 424 -28.22 -0.87 -17.46
C ASN A 424 -26.90 -0.13 -17.19
N LEU A 425 -26.78 1.13 -17.60
CA LEU A 425 -25.61 1.97 -17.31
C LEU A 425 -25.36 2.17 -15.81
N ASP A 426 -26.41 2.10 -14.99
CA ASP A 426 -26.37 2.21 -13.53
C ASP A 426 -26.33 0.85 -12.81
N GLN A 427 -26.24 -0.25 -13.56
CA GLN A 427 -26.11 -1.58 -12.99
C GLN A 427 -24.64 -1.98 -12.89
N PHE A 428 -24.29 -2.54 -11.74
CA PHE A 428 -22.99 -3.14 -11.50
C PHE A 428 -23.18 -4.45 -10.75
N ASP A 429 -22.27 -5.39 -10.98
CA ASP A 429 -22.21 -6.61 -10.20
C ASP A 429 -21.95 -6.25 -8.74
N ARG A 430 -22.84 -6.67 -7.84
CA ARG A 430 -22.63 -6.59 -6.39
C ARG A 430 -21.38 -7.37 -6.00
N TYR A 431 -20.64 -6.84 -5.04
CA TYR A 431 -19.49 -7.53 -4.49
C TYR A 431 -19.91 -8.88 -3.92
N SER A 432 -19.19 -9.93 -4.30
CA SER A 432 -19.33 -11.27 -3.75
C SER A 432 -17.95 -11.89 -3.64
N GLU A 433 -17.56 -12.22 -2.41
CA GLU A 433 -16.30 -12.91 -2.14
C GLU A 433 -16.24 -14.25 -2.89
N LYS A 434 -17.34 -15.01 -2.90
CA LYS A 434 -17.42 -16.31 -3.57
C LYS A 434 -18.15 -16.17 -4.91
N PRO A 435 -17.64 -16.78 -6.01
CA PRO A 435 -16.37 -17.51 -6.12
C PRO A 435 -15.15 -16.63 -6.43
N ARG A 436 -15.34 -15.32 -6.66
CA ARG A 436 -14.36 -14.44 -7.34
C ARG A 436 -13.07 -14.19 -6.56
N GLU A 437 -13.14 -14.04 -5.23
CA GLU A 437 -12.00 -13.67 -4.38
C GLU A 437 -11.51 -14.83 -3.48
N MET A 438 -12.18 -15.98 -3.50
CA MET A 438 -11.90 -17.11 -2.61
C MET A 438 -10.43 -17.56 -2.64
N GLY A 439 -9.84 -17.66 -3.84
CA GLY A 439 -8.44 -18.05 -4.00
C GLY A 439 -7.47 -17.04 -3.39
N TYR A 440 -7.77 -15.75 -3.56
CA TYR A 440 -7.00 -14.65 -3.00
C TYR A 440 -7.04 -14.66 -1.47
N PHE A 441 -8.23 -14.71 -0.85
CA PHE A 441 -8.36 -14.75 0.62
C PHE A 441 -7.75 -16.01 1.22
N THR A 442 -7.89 -17.16 0.55
CA THR A 442 -7.24 -18.41 0.99
C THR A 442 -5.73 -18.25 1.06
N GLN A 443 -5.12 -17.61 0.05
CA GLN A 443 -3.68 -17.37 0.01
C GLN A 443 -3.25 -16.34 1.06
N LEU A 444 -4.01 -15.26 1.22
CA LEU A 444 -3.76 -14.23 2.23
C LEU A 444 -3.78 -14.80 3.65
N VAL A 445 -4.82 -15.56 4.01
CA VAL A 445 -4.94 -16.20 5.33
C VAL A 445 -3.78 -17.18 5.57
N ARG A 446 -3.38 -17.97 4.56
CA ARG A 446 -2.21 -18.86 4.67
C ARG A 446 -0.93 -18.07 4.92
N SER A 447 -0.70 -16.98 4.20
CA SER A 447 0.47 -16.11 4.38
C SER A 447 0.53 -15.56 5.80
N ILE A 448 -0.58 -14.97 6.28
CA ILE A 448 -0.69 -14.43 7.64
C ILE A 448 -0.46 -15.52 8.69
N THR A 449 -1.05 -16.70 8.49
CA THR A 449 -0.89 -17.84 9.43
C THR A 449 0.56 -18.27 9.52
N VAL A 450 1.27 -18.36 8.39
CA VAL A 450 2.70 -18.70 8.37
C VAL A 450 3.52 -17.64 9.11
N GLU A 451 3.27 -16.36 8.86
CA GLU A 451 3.98 -15.26 9.52
C GLU A 451 3.75 -15.26 11.05
N VAL A 452 2.49 -15.39 11.48
CA VAL A 452 2.13 -15.45 12.90
C VAL A 452 2.73 -16.68 13.57
N CYS A 453 2.66 -17.85 12.93
CA CYS A 453 3.30 -19.07 13.43
C CYS A 453 4.81 -18.90 13.57
N GLN A 454 5.48 -18.29 12.58
CA GLN A 454 6.92 -17.98 12.66
C GLN A 454 7.21 -17.06 13.84
N LYS A 455 6.47 -15.96 14.00
CA LYS A 455 6.61 -15.03 15.14
C LYS A 455 6.42 -15.74 16.49
N ILE A 456 5.39 -16.57 16.62
CA ILE A 456 5.12 -17.35 17.84
C ILE A 456 6.23 -18.37 18.11
N VAL A 457 6.70 -19.08 17.08
CA VAL A 457 7.80 -20.06 17.22
C VAL A 457 9.08 -19.36 17.62
N VAL A 458 9.42 -18.23 16.99
CA VAL A 458 10.59 -17.41 17.35
C VAL A 458 10.45 -16.89 18.77
N ALA A 459 9.30 -16.34 19.17
CA ALA A 459 9.07 -15.87 20.53
C ALA A 459 9.17 -17.01 21.56
N LYS A 460 8.60 -18.19 21.26
CA LYS A 460 8.74 -19.39 22.09
C LYS A 460 10.18 -19.89 22.15
N MET A 461 10.92 -19.85 21.05
CA MET A 461 12.34 -20.18 21.02
C MET A 461 13.15 -19.18 21.86
N LEU A 462 12.91 -17.88 21.73
CA LEU A 462 13.56 -16.84 22.55
C LEU A 462 13.22 -16.95 24.03
N ALA A 463 11.99 -17.33 24.38
CA ALA A 463 11.56 -17.54 25.76
C ALA A 463 12.14 -18.84 26.36
N LYS A 464 12.26 -19.90 25.56
CA LYS A 464 12.77 -21.21 25.99
C LYS A 464 14.31 -21.31 25.94
N PHE A 465 14.93 -20.51 25.07
CA PHE A 465 16.36 -20.33 24.90
C PHE A 465 16.70 -18.84 25.03
N PRO A 466 16.54 -18.24 26.23
CA PRO A 466 16.94 -16.86 26.44
C PRO A 466 18.44 -16.74 26.20
N PHE A 467 18.87 -15.77 25.40
CA PHE A 467 20.28 -15.46 25.04
C PHE A 467 21.12 -14.96 26.24
N LYS A 468 20.96 -15.58 27.41
CA LYS A 468 21.85 -15.55 28.57
C LYS A 468 22.43 -16.94 28.88
N ASP A 469 22.30 -17.87 27.93
CA ASP A 469 22.91 -19.19 28.05
C ASP A 469 24.44 -19.04 27.87
N PRO A 470 25.26 -19.45 28.87
CA PRO A 470 26.72 -19.40 28.79
C PRO A 470 27.30 -20.10 27.56
N VAL A 471 26.57 -21.06 26.98
CA VAL A 471 26.95 -21.74 25.74
C VAL A 471 26.86 -20.79 24.55
N VAL A 472 25.79 -19.99 24.45
CA VAL A 472 25.60 -19.07 23.32
C VAL A 472 26.55 -17.88 23.40
N CYS A 473 26.82 -17.38 24.61
CA CYS A 473 27.91 -16.42 24.83
C CYS A 473 29.30 -17.04 24.56
N GLY A 474 29.49 -18.31 24.92
CA GLY A 474 30.70 -19.08 24.66
C GLY A 474 30.96 -19.25 23.16
N LEU A 475 29.93 -19.45 22.33
CA LEU A 475 30.05 -19.57 20.87
C LEU A 475 30.66 -18.33 20.18
N ALA A 476 30.82 -17.20 20.89
CA ALA A 476 31.61 -16.07 20.41
C ALA A 476 33.04 -16.47 20.00
N PHE A 477 33.63 -17.53 20.57
CA PHE A 477 34.95 -18.01 20.16
C PHE A 477 35.03 -18.43 18.69
N LEU A 478 33.89 -18.77 18.06
CA LEU A 478 33.83 -19.15 16.65
C LEU A 478 34.02 -17.94 15.71
N ASN A 479 33.90 -16.72 16.21
CA ASN A 479 34.18 -15.52 15.43
C ASN A 479 35.67 -15.14 15.56
N PRO A 480 36.48 -15.22 14.49
CA PRO A 480 37.90 -14.87 14.57
C PRO A 480 38.15 -13.39 14.87
N SER A 481 37.15 -12.52 14.68
CA SER A 481 37.23 -11.09 15.03
C SER A 481 37.21 -10.80 16.53
N THR A 482 36.76 -11.74 17.36
CA THR A 482 36.74 -11.60 18.83
C THR A 482 37.93 -12.29 19.50
N ARG A 483 38.96 -12.64 18.71
CA ARG A 483 40.22 -13.21 19.17
C ARG A 483 41.01 -12.17 19.97
N GLY A 484 41.43 -12.53 21.17
CA GLY A 484 42.12 -11.69 22.15
C GLY A 484 41.22 -11.25 23.32
N ASP A 485 39.91 -11.19 23.09
CA ASP A 485 38.94 -10.60 24.03
C ASP A 485 38.16 -11.64 24.86
N LEU A 486 38.42 -12.93 24.63
CA LEU A 486 37.68 -14.03 25.25
C LEU A 486 38.54 -14.81 26.26
N PRO A 487 38.01 -15.17 27.44
CA PRO A 487 38.73 -16.02 28.38
C PRO A 487 38.89 -17.44 27.82
N SER A 488 40.05 -18.07 28.05
CA SER A 488 40.36 -19.42 27.53
C SER A 488 39.35 -20.48 27.96
N SER A 489 38.71 -20.30 29.12
CA SER A 489 37.67 -21.18 29.64
C SER A 489 36.37 -21.16 28.83
N SER A 490 36.20 -20.20 27.90
CA SER A 490 35.00 -20.12 27.03
C SER A 490 34.82 -21.37 26.16
N VAL A 491 35.92 -21.96 25.69
CA VAL A 491 35.87 -23.17 24.85
C VAL A 491 35.52 -24.41 25.68
N THR A 492 35.98 -24.48 26.94
CA THR A 492 35.72 -25.61 27.84
C THR A 492 34.30 -25.59 28.42
N VAL A 493 33.72 -24.40 28.62
CA VAL A 493 32.29 -24.22 28.97
C VAL A 493 31.38 -24.83 27.91
N VAL A 494 31.70 -24.63 26.63
CA VAL A 494 30.95 -25.22 25.51
C VAL A 494 31.24 -26.74 25.41
N ALA A 495 32.50 -27.15 25.47
CA ALA A 495 32.91 -28.55 25.30
C ALA A 495 32.35 -29.49 26.38
N ARG A 496 32.27 -29.05 27.65
CA ARG A 496 31.68 -29.85 28.76
C ARG A 496 30.21 -30.20 28.53
N ARG A 497 29.49 -29.44 27.68
CA ARG A 497 28.08 -29.69 27.37
C ARG A 497 27.89 -30.73 26.26
N PHE A 498 28.96 -31.05 25.52
CA PHE A 498 28.96 -32.02 24.43
C PHE A 498 30.05 -33.10 24.64
N PRO A 499 29.92 -33.94 25.70
CA PRO A 499 30.93 -34.95 26.06
C PRO A 499 31.12 -36.04 25.00
N SER A 500 30.17 -36.18 24.06
CA SER A 500 30.28 -37.06 22.90
C SER A 500 31.18 -36.50 21.78
N VAL A 501 31.50 -35.21 21.81
CA VAL A 501 32.30 -34.50 20.80
C VAL A 501 33.73 -34.29 21.31
N VAL A 502 33.88 -33.88 22.57
CA VAL A 502 35.18 -33.75 23.25
C VAL A 502 35.13 -34.53 24.56
N PRO A 503 35.82 -35.67 24.66
CA PRO A 503 35.97 -36.41 25.90
C PRO A 503 36.58 -35.56 27.02
N GLU A 504 36.16 -35.82 28.26
CA GLU A 504 36.53 -35.01 29.43
C GLU A 504 38.05 -34.92 29.66
N HIS A 505 38.78 -36.00 29.35
CA HIS A 505 40.24 -36.07 29.45
C HIS A 505 40.99 -35.17 28.45
N LEU A 506 40.32 -34.68 27.39
CA LEU A 506 40.90 -33.79 26.38
C LEU A 506 40.56 -32.32 26.60
N LEU A 507 39.75 -31.99 27.61
CA LEU A 507 39.33 -30.61 27.87
C LEU A 507 40.50 -29.68 28.24
N GLN A 508 41.48 -30.20 28.99
CA GLN A 508 42.67 -29.44 29.38
C GLN A 508 43.55 -29.15 28.16
N GLN A 509 43.74 -30.14 27.29
CA GLN A 509 44.48 -29.97 26.04
C GLN A 509 43.77 -28.97 25.10
N LEU A 510 42.44 -29.02 25.02
CA LEU A 510 41.64 -28.07 24.23
C LEU A 510 41.78 -26.63 24.74
N GLU A 511 41.84 -26.43 26.06
CA GLU A 511 42.04 -25.12 26.67
C GLU A 511 43.44 -24.57 26.39
N GLU A 512 44.47 -25.42 26.42
CA GLU A 512 45.86 -25.08 26.08
C GLU A 512 46.02 -24.73 24.58
N GLU A 513 45.42 -25.52 23.69
CA GLU A 513 45.40 -25.25 22.25
C GLU A 513 44.66 -23.94 21.93
N PHE A 514 43.53 -23.70 22.59
CA PHE A 514 42.77 -22.46 22.42
C PHE A 514 43.53 -21.25 22.98
N THR A 515 44.22 -21.39 24.11
CA THR A 515 45.09 -20.34 24.66
C THR A 515 46.24 -20.02 23.71
N THR A 516 46.85 -21.05 23.11
CA THR A 516 47.89 -20.90 22.10
C THR A 516 47.35 -20.16 20.87
N TYR A 517 46.13 -20.50 20.42
CA TYR A 517 45.43 -19.78 19.36
C TYR A 517 45.17 -18.31 19.73
N GLN A 518 44.89 -17.95 20.97
CA GLN A 518 44.68 -16.54 21.35
C GLN A 518 45.96 -15.70 21.29
N VAL A 519 47.13 -16.31 21.54
CA VAL A 519 48.41 -15.59 21.73
C VAL A 519 49.31 -15.59 20.49
N ILE A 520 49.12 -16.52 19.54
CA ILE A 520 49.89 -16.58 18.28
C ILE A 520 49.82 -15.25 17.49
N SER A 521 50.87 -14.87 16.75
CA SER A 521 50.80 -13.66 15.91
C SER A 521 49.74 -13.81 14.82
N ALA A 522 48.93 -12.76 14.56
CA ALA A 522 47.94 -12.79 13.48
C ALA A 522 48.55 -13.05 12.09
N SER A 523 49.84 -12.75 11.90
CA SER A 523 50.59 -13.03 10.67
C SER A 523 50.87 -14.52 10.42
N GLU A 524 50.75 -15.36 11.46
CA GLU A 524 51.00 -16.81 11.40
C GLU A 524 49.72 -17.62 11.20
N LEU A 525 48.56 -16.96 11.18
CA LEU A 525 47.24 -17.56 10.98
C LEU A 525 46.68 -17.25 9.59
N PRO A 526 45.66 -17.99 9.11
CA PRO A 526 44.93 -17.65 7.90
C PRO A 526 44.34 -16.24 7.99
N THR A 527 44.39 -15.48 6.90
CA THR A 527 43.81 -14.14 6.85
C THR A 527 42.29 -14.22 6.95
N TYR A 528 41.72 -13.57 7.96
CA TYR A 528 40.28 -13.43 8.12
C TYR A 528 39.89 -11.95 7.94
N THR A 529 38.99 -11.69 6.99
CA THR A 529 38.34 -10.38 6.85
C THR A 529 36.83 -10.58 6.92
N PRO A 530 36.11 -9.89 7.83
CA PRO A 530 34.67 -10.10 8.04
C PRO A 530 33.81 -9.92 6.78
N GLU A 531 34.31 -9.13 5.82
CA GLU A 531 33.62 -8.76 4.59
C GLU A 531 33.85 -9.77 3.44
N SER A 532 34.90 -10.59 3.48
CA SER A 532 35.27 -11.46 2.35
C SER A 532 35.53 -12.94 2.69
N THR A 533 35.75 -13.28 3.96
CA THR A 533 36.06 -14.66 4.38
C THR A 533 34.92 -15.22 5.22
N ARG A 534 34.31 -16.33 4.78
CA ARG A 534 33.32 -17.03 5.62
C ARG A 534 33.99 -17.72 6.80
N VAL A 535 33.32 -17.71 7.95
CA VAL A 535 33.82 -18.28 9.22
C VAL A 535 34.14 -19.79 9.09
N ASP A 536 33.30 -20.56 8.38
CA ASP A 536 33.52 -21.98 8.14
C ASP A 536 34.77 -22.26 7.27
N GLN A 537 35.06 -21.39 6.30
CA GLN A 537 36.26 -21.49 5.47
C GLN A 537 37.52 -21.19 6.27
N TYR A 538 37.47 -20.21 7.17
CA TYR A 538 38.57 -19.90 8.09
C TYR A 538 38.89 -21.09 9.00
N TRP A 539 37.88 -21.66 9.68
CA TRP A 539 38.10 -22.82 10.56
C TRP A 539 38.51 -24.08 9.78
N GLY A 540 38.04 -24.23 8.54
CA GLY A 540 38.51 -25.27 7.62
C GLY A 540 39.98 -25.13 7.20
N GLN A 541 40.51 -23.90 7.10
CA GLN A 541 41.94 -23.65 6.86
C GLN A 541 42.77 -23.83 8.14
N MET A 542 42.26 -23.36 9.29
CA MET A 542 42.86 -23.58 10.60
C MET A 542 43.07 -25.06 10.91
N SER A 543 42.06 -25.90 10.65
CA SER A 543 42.13 -27.35 10.85
C SER A 543 43.23 -28.04 10.03
N LYS A 544 43.59 -27.48 8.86
CA LYS A 544 44.70 -27.98 8.01
C LYS A 544 46.07 -27.51 8.51
N MET A 545 46.10 -26.44 9.32
CA MET A 545 47.30 -25.83 9.88
C MET A 545 47.69 -26.46 11.23
N THR A 546 46.74 -27.11 11.93
CA THR A 546 46.91 -27.71 13.27
C THR A 546 48.05 -28.73 13.35
N ASN A 547 48.42 -29.40 12.24
CA ASN A 547 49.58 -30.30 12.19
C ASN A 547 50.95 -29.59 12.26
N ARG A 548 51.00 -28.24 12.18
CA ARG A 548 52.24 -27.45 12.30
C ARG A 548 52.40 -26.74 13.65
N ILE A 549 51.30 -26.46 14.36
CA ILE A 549 51.31 -25.68 15.62
C ILE A 549 51.64 -26.56 16.83
N THR A 550 51.34 -27.86 16.77
CA THR A 550 51.57 -28.82 17.85
C THR A 550 53.01 -29.36 17.95
N VAL A 551 53.94 -28.97 17.05
CA VAL A 551 55.30 -29.59 16.95
C VAL A 551 56.46 -28.65 17.31
N THR A 552 56.24 -27.37 17.61
CA THR A 552 57.34 -26.49 18.05
C THR A 552 57.49 -26.46 19.57
N PRO A 553 58.55 -27.05 20.16
CA PRO A 553 58.79 -26.92 21.60
C PRO A 553 59.18 -25.48 21.93
N ILE A 554 58.53 -24.93 22.95
CA ILE A 554 58.87 -23.66 23.57
C ILE A 554 60.32 -23.76 24.06
N LYS A 555 61.25 -23.05 23.41
CA LYS A 555 62.59 -22.83 23.96
C LYS A 555 62.46 -21.88 25.15
N VAL A 556 62.46 -22.44 26.34
CA VAL A 556 62.67 -21.70 27.59
C VAL A 556 64.12 -21.22 27.61
N SER A 557 64.34 -19.91 27.46
CA SER A 557 65.62 -19.28 27.76
C SER A 557 65.79 -19.21 29.28
N SER A 558 66.72 -19.99 29.82
CA SER A 558 67.22 -19.87 31.19
C SER A 558 68.11 -18.63 31.35
N PRO A 559 68.19 -18.03 32.55
CA PRO A 559 68.83 -16.73 32.75
C PRO A 559 70.36 -16.88 32.87
N ILE A 560 71.09 -15.91 32.32
CA ILE A 560 72.24 -15.17 32.88
C ILE A 560 72.39 -13.90 32.02
#